data_AF-A0A399XXI8-F1
#
_entry.id   AF-A0A399XXI8-F1
#
_cell.length_a   1.000
_cell.length_b   1.000
_cell.length_c   1.000
_cell.angle_alpha   90.00
_cell.angle_beta   90.00
_cell.angle_gamma   90.00
#
_symmetry.space_group_name_H-M   'P 1'
#
loop_
_entity.id
_entity.type
_entity.pdbx_description
1 polymer ?
#
loop_
_entity_poly.entity_id
_entity_poly.type
_entity_poly.pdbx_seq_one_letter_code
_entity_poly.pdbx_strand_id
1 'polypeptide(L)'
;GGWNLSATGGLIISSSDPIANFPVAAGGPSAMYGWPNVPKIEELRMQFAHAANAAEMKRIAEELQKQVVDEATFAPLGQYDILSAYSTKLSGVLKGPMPLFWNLKKTAK
;
A
#
# COMPACT_ATOMS: atom_id res chain seq x y z
N GLY A 1 -8.74 -11.58 -25.89
CA GLY A 1 -8.65 -10.13 -25.70
C GLY A 1 -9.57 -9.74 -24.58
N GLY A 2 -9.06 -9.04 -23.57
CA GLY A 2 -9.85 -8.59 -22.42
C GLY A 2 -8.93 -7.87 -21.46
N TRP A 3 -9.13 -6.56 -21.33
CA TRP A 3 -8.50 -5.80 -20.27
C TRP A 3 -9.18 -6.17 -18.96
N ASN A 4 -8.41 -6.58 -17.97
CA ASN A 4 -8.91 -6.86 -16.63
C ASN A 4 -8.43 -5.72 -15.72
N LEU A 5 -9.36 -5.04 -15.06
CA LEU A 5 -9.08 -4.02 -14.06
C LEU A 5 -9.55 -4.55 -12.70
N SER A 6 -8.66 -4.51 -11.71
CA SER A 6 -8.99 -4.86 -10.32
C SER A 6 -8.77 -3.64 -9.43
N ALA A 7 -9.75 -3.31 -8.60
CA ALA A 7 -9.65 -2.24 -7.62
C ALA A 7 -9.25 -2.83 -6.26
N THR A 8 -8.11 -2.38 -5.73
CA THR A 8 -7.61 -2.78 -4.42
C THR A 8 -7.29 -1.54 -3.59
N GLY A 9 -7.57 -1.59 -2.28
CA GLY A 9 -7.20 -0.56 -1.32
C GLY A 9 -5.96 -0.94 -0.52
N GLY A 10 -5.21 0.06 -0.06
CA GLY A 10 -4.07 -0.11 0.85
C GLY A 10 -4.12 0.94 1.96
N LEU A 11 -3.24 0.80 2.95
CA LEU A 11 -3.11 1.82 3.99
C LEU A 11 -2.28 2.99 3.45
N ILE A 12 -2.68 4.23 3.74
CA ILE A 12 -1.94 5.43 3.33
C ILE A 12 -0.49 5.40 3.86
N ILE A 13 -0.28 4.84 5.05
CA ILE A 13 1.04 4.75 5.67
C ILE A 13 2.03 3.88 4.88
N SER A 14 1.55 2.90 4.11
CA SER A 14 2.41 2.06 3.28
C SER A 14 2.67 2.66 1.90
N SER A 15 1.95 3.72 1.50
CA SER A 15 2.05 4.28 0.16
C SER A 15 3.37 5.01 -0.11
N SER A 16 4.02 5.54 0.93
CA SER A 16 5.29 6.27 0.81
C SER A 16 6.52 5.38 0.77
N ASP A 17 6.39 4.10 1.14
CA ASP A 17 7.49 3.15 1.17
C ASP A 17 7.33 2.14 0.02
N PRO A 18 8.21 2.15 -1.00
CA PRO A 18 8.11 1.24 -2.14
C PRO A 18 8.33 -0.24 -1.80
N ILE A 19 8.84 -0.54 -0.60
CA ILE A 19 8.93 -1.90 -0.09
C ILE A 19 7.58 -2.35 0.47
N ALA A 20 6.94 -1.50 1.27
CA ALA A 20 5.64 -1.77 1.88
C ALA A 20 4.45 -1.60 0.91
N ASN A 21 4.62 -0.79 -0.15
CA ASN A 21 3.58 -0.52 -1.14
C ASN A 21 3.46 -1.69 -2.13
N PHE A 22 2.65 -2.69 -1.77
CA PHE A 22 2.50 -3.92 -2.56
C PHE A 22 2.16 -3.76 -4.06
N PRO A 23 1.40 -2.76 -4.54
CA PRO A 23 1.17 -2.56 -5.97
C PRO A 23 2.45 -2.21 -6.76
N VAL A 24 3.48 -1.69 -6.08
CA VAL A 24 4.76 -1.38 -6.71
C VAL A 24 5.59 -2.64 -6.98
N ALA A 25 5.31 -3.77 -6.32
CA ALA A 25 6.04 -5.01 -6.51
C ALA A 25 5.68 -5.66 -7.86
N ALA A 26 6.50 -5.47 -8.90
CA ALA A 26 6.26 -5.92 -10.26
C ALA A 26 7.05 -7.19 -10.61
N GLY A 27 7.05 -8.18 -9.72
CA GLY A 27 7.77 -9.46 -9.89
C GLY A 27 7.02 -10.52 -10.70
N GLY A 28 5.88 -10.20 -11.30
CA GLY A 28 5.06 -11.18 -12.03
C GLY A 28 4.59 -12.34 -11.14
N PRO A 29 4.99 -13.60 -11.39
CA PRO A 29 4.57 -14.75 -10.58
C PRO A 29 4.93 -14.69 -9.09
N SER A 30 5.93 -13.89 -8.71
CA SER A 30 6.31 -13.69 -7.29
C SER A 30 5.55 -12.55 -6.61
N ALA A 31 4.77 -11.78 -7.37
CA ALA A 31 3.92 -10.70 -6.88
C ALA A 31 2.47 -11.18 -6.69
N MET A 32 1.52 -10.26 -6.63
CA MET A 32 0.11 -10.63 -6.62
C MET A 32 -0.30 -11.33 -7.92
N TYR A 33 -1.33 -12.18 -7.84
CA TYR A 33 -1.76 -12.96 -8.99
C TYR A 33 -2.14 -12.06 -10.18
N GLY A 34 -1.53 -12.32 -11.34
CA GLY A 34 -1.79 -11.58 -12.58
C GLY A 34 -1.10 -10.22 -12.69
N TRP A 35 -0.18 -9.88 -11.78
CA TRP A 35 0.55 -8.61 -11.81
C TRP A 35 1.63 -8.58 -12.91
N PRO A 36 1.98 -7.39 -13.45
CA PRO A 36 3.04 -7.28 -14.44
C PRO A 36 4.40 -7.74 -13.91
N ASN A 37 5.25 -8.18 -14.85
CA ASN A 37 6.66 -8.49 -14.62
C ASN A 37 7.52 -7.37 -15.21
N VAL A 38 8.00 -6.46 -14.38
CA VAL A 38 8.87 -5.35 -14.76
C VAL A 38 10.18 -5.46 -13.97
N PRO A 39 11.22 -6.12 -14.52
CA PRO A 39 12.48 -6.35 -13.82
C PRO A 39 13.14 -5.06 -13.31
N LYS A 40 12.97 -3.94 -14.02
CA LYS A 40 13.55 -2.64 -13.63
C LYS A 40 12.96 -2.11 -12.32
N ILE A 41 11.66 -2.30 -12.10
CA ILE A 41 10.98 -1.91 -10.86
C ILE A 41 11.52 -2.74 -9.70
N GLU A 42 11.68 -4.05 -9.88
CA GLU A 42 12.24 -4.92 -8.84
C GLU A 42 13.71 -4.60 -8.52
N GLU A 43 14.52 -4.27 -9.54
CA GLU A 43 15.90 -3.80 -9.35
C GLU A 43 15.93 -2.53 -8.48
N LEU A 44 15.10 -1.54 -8.80
CA LEU A 44 15.03 -0.29 -8.06
C LEU A 44 14.51 -0.48 -6.63
N ARG A 45 13.56 -1.40 -6.41
CA ARG A 45 13.10 -1.77 -5.06
C ARG A 45 14.24 -2.39 -4.25
N MET A 46 15.04 -3.27 -4.84
CA MET A 46 16.24 -3.81 -4.19
C MET A 46 17.27 -2.72 -3.87
N GLN A 47 17.54 -1.81 -4.82
CA GLN A 47 18.45 -0.68 -4.58
C GLN A 47 17.94 0.23 -3.45
N PHE A 48 16.63 0.49 -3.41
CA PHE A 48 16.00 1.28 -2.34
C PHE A 48 16.19 0.63 -0.97
N ALA A 49 16.02 -0.69 -0.87
CA ALA A 49 16.24 -1.45 0.36
C ALA A 49 17.70 -1.40 0.84
N HIS A 50 18.66 -1.24 -0.07
CA HIS A 50 20.10 -1.15 0.22
C HIS A 50 20.65 0.28 0.25
N ALA A 51 19.81 1.30 0.10
CA ALA A 51 20.24 2.69 0.06
C ALA A 51 20.88 3.12 1.39
N ALA A 52 22.04 3.77 1.31
CA ALA A 52 22.84 4.12 2.49
C ALA A 52 22.32 5.35 3.26
N ASN A 53 21.50 6.20 2.63
CA ASN A 53 21.01 7.44 3.22
C ASN A 53 19.68 7.91 2.58
N ALA A 54 19.05 8.89 3.21
CA ALA A 54 17.75 9.42 2.79
C ALA A 54 17.76 10.12 1.42
N ALA A 55 18.88 10.73 1.01
CA ALA A 55 18.99 11.37 -0.29
C ALA A 55 19.02 10.32 -1.42
N GLU A 56 19.76 9.24 -1.22
CA GLU A 56 19.80 8.08 -2.12
C GLU A 56 18.42 7.41 -2.20
N MET A 57 17.76 7.17 -1.06
CA MET A 57 16.40 6.63 -1.01
C MET A 57 15.43 7.49 -1.81
N LYS A 58 15.48 8.82 -1.65
CA LYS A 58 14.60 9.74 -2.38
C LYS A 58 14.86 9.68 -3.89
N ARG A 59 16.12 9.70 -4.33
CA ARG A 59 16.49 9.60 -5.74
C ARG A 59 15.95 8.31 -6.38
N ILE A 60 16.15 7.19 -5.70
CA ILE A 60 15.67 5.87 -6.17
C ILE A 60 14.14 5.82 -6.19
N ALA A 61 13.47 6.38 -5.17
CA ALA A 61 12.01 6.44 -5.13
C ALA A 61 11.43 7.27 -6.28
N GLU A 62 12.06 8.39 -6.64
CA GLU A 62 11.65 9.21 -7.79
C GLU A 62 11.83 8.47 -9.12
N GLU A 63 12.92 7.72 -9.28
CA GLU A 63 13.16 6.87 -10.46
C GLU A 63 12.13 5.74 -10.54
N LEU A 64 11.86 5.07 -9.42
CA LEU A 64 10.86 4.02 -9.31
C LEU A 64 9.45 4.53 -9.64
N GLN A 65 9.07 5.71 -9.13
CA GLN A 65 7.78 6.30 -9.41
C GLN A 65 7.60 6.59 -10.92
N LYS A 66 8.66 7.05 -11.61
CA LYS A 66 8.62 7.24 -13.07
C LYS A 66 8.39 5.91 -13.79
N GLN A 67 9.13 4.86 -13.42
CA GLN A 67 8.97 3.53 -14.02
C GLN A 67 7.55 2.97 -13.82
N VAL A 68 6.97 3.14 -12.62
CA VAL A 68 5.59 2.74 -12.34
C VAL A 68 4.58 3.45 -13.25
N VAL A 69 4.78 4.74 -13.51
CA VAL A 69 3.92 5.55 -14.37
C VAL A 69 4.10 5.16 -15.85
N ASP A 70 5.34 5.00 -16.30
CA ASP A 70 5.66 4.66 -17.70
C ASP A 70 5.14 3.27 -18.09
N GLU A 71 5.27 2.30 -17.19
CA GLU A 71 4.78 0.92 -17.37
C GLU A 71 3.28 0.77 -17.01
N ALA A 72 2.65 1.86 -16.53
CA ALA A 72 1.26 1.91 -16.11
C ALA A 72 0.84 0.73 -15.21
N THR A 73 1.71 0.31 -14.28
CA THR A 73 1.49 -0.91 -13.47
C THR A 73 0.29 -0.77 -12.54
N PHE A 74 0.08 0.42 -11.99
CA PHE A 74 -1.16 0.78 -11.28
C PHE A 74 -1.38 2.29 -11.33
N ALA A 75 -2.64 2.70 -11.16
CA ALA A 75 -3.03 4.10 -11.06
C ALA A 75 -3.67 4.37 -9.68
N PRO A 76 -3.21 5.39 -8.93
CA PRO A 76 -3.87 5.77 -7.70
C PRO A 76 -5.25 6.35 -8.00
N LEU A 77 -6.31 5.72 -7.50
CA LEU A 77 -7.69 6.18 -7.68
C LEU A 77 -8.09 7.28 -6.70
N GLY A 78 -7.37 7.39 -5.57
CA GLY A 78 -7.62 8.39 -4.54
C GLY A 78 -7.35 7.84 -3.13
N GLN A 79 -7.75 8.64 -2.15
CA GLN A 79 -7.70 8.30 -0.72
C GLN A 79 -9.10 8.45 -0.14
N TYR A 80 -9.45 7.61 0.82
CA TYR A 80 -10.73 7.68 1.52
C TYR A 80 -10.56 7.35 2.99
N ASP A 81 -11.40 7.96 3.82
CA ASP A 81 -11.51 7.62 5.23
C ASP A 81 -12.53 6.49 5.42
N ILE A 82 -12.20 5.54 6.29
CA ILE A 82 -13.15 4.50 6.69
C ILE A 82 -14.04 5.06 7.78
N LEU A 83 -15.28 5.40 7.42
CA LEU A 83 -16.29 5.82 8.37
C LEU A 83 -16.76 4.61 9.20
N SER A 84 -16.58 4.69 10.51
CA SER A 84 -16.98 3.64 11.45
C SER A 84 -18.11 4.13 12.35
N ALA A 85 -19.21 3.38 12.39
CA ALA A 85 -20.30 3.58 13.33
C ALA A 85 -20.30 2.43 14.35
N TYR A 86 -20.48 2.76 15.63
CA TYR A 86 -20.54 1.78 16.71
C TYR A 86 -21.66 2.14 17.68
N SER A 87 -22.21 1.13 18.36
CA SER A 87 -23.26 1.34 19.35
C SER A 87 -22.78 2.25 20.48
N THR A 88 -23.65 3.13 20.98
CA THR A 88 -23.41 3.95 22.18
C THR A 88 -23.18 3.12 23.46
N LYS A 89 -23.47 1.80 23.42
CA LYS A 89 -23.17 0.85 24.50
C LYS A 89 -21.71 0.38 24.51
N LEU A 90 -20.94 0.73 23.47
CA LEU A 90 -19.52 0.41 23.36
C LEU A 90 -18.70 1.60 23.88
N SER A 91 -17.71 1.31 24.71
CA SER A 91 -16.72 2.27 25.20
C SER A 91 -15.32 1.75 24.94
N GLY A 92 -14.34 2.65 24.93
CA GLY A 92 -12.93 2.30 24.67
C GLY A 92 -12.59 1.99 23.21
N VAL A 93 -13.44 2.39 22.26
CA VAL A 93 -13.13 2.32 20.82
C VAL A 93 -11.92 3.19 20.52
N LEU A 94 -10.85 2.57 20.01
CA LEU A 94 -9.65 3.29 19.60
C LEU A 94 -9.79 3.75 18.15
N LYS A 95 -9.36 5.00 17.88
CA LYS A 95 -9.21 5.50 16.51
C LYS A 95 -7.92 4.94 15.93
N GLY A 96 -8.01 4.33 14.76
CA GLY A 96 -6.86 3.77 14.07
C GLY A 96 -7.19 3.36 12.64
N PRO A 97 -6.16 3.01 11.85
CA PRO A 97 -6.32 2.58 10.46
C PRO A 97 -6.98 1.20 10.33
N MET A 98 -7.17 0.48 11.44
CA MET A 98 -7.79 -0.84 11.50
C MET A 98 -8.58 -1.00 12.80
N PRO A 99 -9.57 -1.92 12.85
CA PRO A 99 -10.31 -2.20 14.07
C PRO A 99 -9.42 -2.78 15.18
N LEU A 100 -9.39 -2.12 16.34
CA LEU A 100 -8.62 -2.55 17.51
C LEU A 100 -9.56 -2.99 18.63
N PHE A 101 -9.40 -4.22 19.12
CA PHE A 101 -10.35 -4.82 20.06
C PHE A 101 -9.88 -4.87 21.52
N TRP A 102 -8.59 -4.65 21.80
CA TRP A 102 -8.02 -4.86 23.13
C TRP A 102 -8.45 -3.85 24.20
N ASN A 103 -8.98 -2.68 23.82
CA ASN A 103 -9.49 -1.67 24.75
C ASN A 103 -11.03 -1.59 24.76
N LEU A 104 -11.69 -2.44 23.97
CA LEU A 104 -13.14 -2.36 23.75
C LEU A 104 -13.92 -2.96 24.92
N LYS A 105 -14.89 -2.20 25.44
CA LYS A 105 -15.79 -2.65 26.50
C LYS A 105 -17.24 -2.47 26.07
N LYS A 106 -18.09 -3.41 26.44
CA LYS A 106 -19.55 -3.34 26.24
C LYS A 106 -20.21 -3.26 27.59
N THR A 107 -21.02 -2.24 27.83
CA THR A 107 -21.85 -2.19 29.04
C THR A 107 -22.83 -3.36 28.97
N ALA A 108 -22.76 -4.28 29.94
CA ALA A 108 -23.70 -5.39 30.04
C ALA A 108 -25.14 -4.83 30.15
N LYS A 109 -26.11 -5.59 29.65
CA LYS A 109 -27.52 -5.22 29.73
C LYS A 109 -28.00 -5.35 31.17
#